data_AF-A0A8T4NQL5-F1
#
_entry.id   AF-A0A8T4NQL5-F1
#
_cell.length_a   1.000
_cell.length_b   1.000
_cell.length_c   1.000
_cell.angle_alpha   90.00
_cell.angle_beta   90.00
_cell.angle_gamma   90.00
#
_symmetry.space_group_name_H-M   'P 1'
#
loop_
_entity.id
_entity.type
_entity.pdbx_description
1 polymer ?
#
loop_
_entity_poly.entity_id
_entity_poly.type
_entity_poly.pdbx_seq_one_letter_code
_entity_poly.pdbx_strand_id
1 'polypeptide(L)'
;MVKILTDKEKKIIEKRLLNKKLSQIERNRLSRAIRPKLREISLIDSRKILDKIEYNPNSILIENKIVKIINSNIKEVDSIILYGSAVQTNYHEYNDIDIMVVTKSKVYSHEIEKYKIIKEIKNRLKENLIASDIEIISKDNLIKSYKNSPTLIYELKDHKIIYGNIKIPNKIEMYNIDLRMKLDWSDIPVSKPTGNEVYYALRNVILVRLLLNKIIDNSKLKESLYNELGKNLVERLRNNLQSKLELKYSLDYLKNLIKDTRKQIGGNLWEKIELSN
;
A
#
# COMPACT_ATOMS: atom_id res chain seq x y z
N MET A 1 -16.68 9.91 23.46
CA MET A 1 -16.30 8.52 23.13
C MET A 1 -17.49 7.86 22.43
N VAL A 2 -17.37 7.48 21.15
CA VAL A 2 -18.48 6.88 20.40
C VAL A 2 -18.76 5.48 20.96
N LYS A 3 -19.94 5.27 21.56
CA LYS A 3 -20.32 3.95 22.11
C LYS A 3 -20.81 3.05 20.97
N ILE A 4 -19.96 2.13 20.52
CA ILE A 4 -20.27 1.13 19.46
C ILE A 4 -21.41 0.18 19.91
N LEU A 5 -21.43 -0.17 21.20
CA LEU A 5 -22.48 -0.97 21.84
C LEU A 5 -23.17 -0.16 22.94
N THR A 6 -24.50 -0.22 22.96
CA THR A 6 -25.32 0.36 24.02
C THR A 6 -25.24 -0.46 25.31
N ASP A 7 -25.57 0.14 26.45
CA ASP A 7 -25.49 -0.55 27.74
C ASP A 7 -26.47 -1.75 27.83
N LYS A 8 -27.61 -1.68 27.11
CA LYS A 8 -28.51 -2.84 26.95
C LYS A 8 -27.88 -3.97 26.13
N GLU A 9 -27.17 -3.64 25.05
CA GLU A 9 -26.47 -4.65 24.23
C GLU A 9 -25.33 -5.32 25.00
N LYS A 10 -24.58 -4.56 25.81
CA LYS A 10 -23.55 -5.11 26.70
C LYS A 10 -24.12 -6.13 27.69
N LYS A 11 -25.25 -5.80 28.35
CA LYS A 11 -25.94 -6.74 29.25
C LYS A 11 -26.39 -8.03 28.55
N ILE A 12 -26.84 -7.94 27.30
CA ILE A 12 -27.21 -9.13 26.50
C ILE A 12 -25.98 -9.98 26.20
N ILE A 13 -24.84 -9.37 25.84
CA ILE A 13 -23.57 -10.07 25.61
C ILE A 13 -23.10 -10.76 26.90
N GLU A 14 -23.07 -10.05 28.03
CA GLU A 14 -22.68 -10.62 29.33
C GLU A 14 -23.55 -11.80 29.73
N LYS A 15 -24.89 -11.66 29.63
CA LYS A 15 -25.79 -12.79 29.86
C LYS A 15 -25.43 -13.98 28.99
N ARG A 16 -25.10 -13.75 27.72
CA ARG A 16 -24.74 -14.84 26.79
C ARG A 16 -23.41 -15.48 27.12
N LEU A 17 -22.38 -14.69 27.47
CA LEU A 17 -21.07 -15.19 27.91
C LEU A 17 -21.16 -16.02 29.19
N LEU A 18 -22.06 -15.63 30.10
CA LEU A 18 -22.37 -16.36 31.34
C LEU A 18 -23.38 -17.51 31.13
N ASN A 19 -23.68 -17.89 29.87
CA ASN A 19 -24.65 -18.92 29.52
C ASN A 19 -26.06 -18.76 30.12
N LYS A 20 -26.46 -17.53 30.47
CA LYS A 20 -27.81 -17.23 30.97
C LYS A 20 -28.84 -17.24 29.84
N LYS A 21 -30.08 -17.62 30.16
CA LYS A 21 -31.20 -17.65 29.21
C LYS A 21 -31.54 -16.23 28.75
N LEU A 22 -31.67 -16.05 27.44
CA LEU A 22 -32.12 -14.80 26.82
C LEU A 22 -33.62 -14.85 26.52
N SER A 23 -34.32 -13.75 26.78
CA SER A 23 -35.70 -13.52 26.33
C SER A 23 -35.78 -13.43 24.80
N GLN A 24 -36.99 -13.54 24.25
CA GLN A 24 -37.20 -13.49 22.79
C GLN A 24 -36.72 -12.17 22.18
N ILE A 25 -37.00 -11.05 22.85
CA ILE A 25 -36.55 -9.71 22.43
C ILE A 25 -35.03 -9.62 22.43
N GLU A 26 -34.37 -10.14 23.47
CA GLU A 26 -32.90 -10.14 23.59
C GLU A 26 -32.26 -11.03 22.52
N ARG A 27 -32.85 -12.19 22.19
CA ARG A 27 -32.36 -13.05 21.08
C ARG A 27 -32.46 -12.35 19.73
N ASN A 28 -33.59 -11.70 19.46
CA ASN A 28 -33.79 -10.95 18.22
C ASN A 28 -32.76 -9.82 18.10
N ARG A 29 -32.51 -9.10 19.20
CA ARG A 29 -31.52 -8.01 19.24
C ARG A 29 -30.09 -8.54 19.12
N LEU A 30 -29.77 -9.66 19.76
CA LEU A 30 -28.48 -10.34 19.60
C LEU A 30 -28.22 -10.70 18.14
N SER A 31 -29.21 -11.24 17.43
CA SER A 31 -29.07 -11.66 16.04
C SER A 31 -29.01 -10.50 15.05
N ARG A 32 -29.90 -9.50 15.19
CA ARG A 32 -30.08 -8.44 14.18
C ARG A 32 -29.21 -7.20 14.39
N ALA A 33 -28.76 -6.93 15.61
CA ALA A 33 -28.00 -5.72 15.94
C ALA A 33 -26.61 -6.02 16.49
N ILE A 34 -26.49 -6.94 17.45
CA ILE A 34 -25.22 -7.18 18.15
C ILE A 34 -24.26 -8.01 17.28
N ARG A 35 -24.71 -9.16 16.74
CA ARG A 35 -23.86 -10.03 15.91
C ARG A 35 -23.30 -9.33 14.68
N PRO A 36 -24.07 -8.52 13.91
CA PRO A 36 -23.51 -7.76 12.79
C PRO A 36 -22.39 -6.81 13.23
N LYS A 37 -22.60 -6.01 14.29
CA LYS A 37 -21.56 -5.13 14.83
C LYS A 37 -20.32 -5.90 15.29
N LEU A 38 -20.49 -7.02 16.00
CA LEU A 38 -19.36 -7.84 16.44
C LEU A 38 -18.64 -8.50 15.27
N ARG A 39 -19.36 -8.88 14.20
CA ARG A 39 -18.75 -9.37 12.95
C ARG A 39 -17.94 -8.27 12.28
N GLU A 40 -18.48 -7.07 12.13
CA GLU A 40 -17.75 -5.92 11.61
C GLU A 40 -16.50 -5.62 12.45
N ILE A 41 -16.61 -5.61 13.77
CA ILE A 41 -15.45 -5.44 14.67
C ILE A 41 -14.45 -6.59 14.50
N SER A 42 -14.90 -7.83 14.31
CA SER A 42 -13.99 -8.97 14.09
C SER A 42 -13.27 -8.92 12.74
N LEU A 43 -13.79 -8.15 11.77
CA LEU A 43 -13.10 -7.88 10.52
C LEU A 43 -12.03 -6.79 10.66
N ILE A 44 -12.07 -6.01 11.74
CA ILE A 44 -11.06 -5.01 12.04
C ILE A 44 -9.85 -5.71 12.67
N ASP A 45 -8.71 -5.58 12.01
CA ASP A 45 -7.43 -6.04 12.56
C ASP A 45 -6.97 -5.07 13.66
N SER A 46 -7.38 -5.37 14.90
CA SER A 46 -7.10 -4.53 16.07
C SER A 46 -5.60 -4.37 16.34
N ARG A 47 -4.77 -5.36 15.96
CA ARG A 47 -3.31 -5.25 16.09
C ARG A 47 -2.78 -4.20 15.13
N LYS A 48 -3.18 -4.23 13.86
CA LYS A 48 -2.78 -3.20 12.90
C LYS A 48 -3.19 -1.79 13.32
N ILE A 49 -4.38 -1.63 13.90
CA ILE A 49 -4.79 -0.32 14.44
C ILE A 49 -3.87 0.10 15.58
N LEU A 50 -3.58 -0.82 16.50
CA LEU A 50 -2.69 -0.57 17.61
C LEU A 50 -1.28 -0.19 17.12
N ASP A 51 -0.71 -0.97 16.21
CA ASP A 51 0.60 -0.71 15.61
C ASP A 51 0.66 0.69 14.99
N LYS A 52 -0.41 1.14 14.32
CA LYS A 52 -0.49 2.48 13.70
C LYS A 52 -0.62 3.65 14.69
N ILE A 53 -1.20 3.43 15.88
CA ILE A 53 -1.40 4.48 16.89
C ILE A 53 -0.36 4.44 18.02
N GLU A 54 0.38 3.34 18.12
CA GLU A 54 1.37 3.14 19.16
C GLU A 54 2.51 4.14 19.01
N TYR A 55 2.89 4.76 20.12
CA TYR A 55 3.99 5.68 20.14
C TYR A 55 5.30 4.91 20.01
N ASN A 56 6.01 5.11 18.90
CA ASN A 56 7.34 4.54 18.68
C ASN A 56 8.41 5.65 18.78
N PRO A 57 9.14 5.80 19.90
CA PRO A 57 10.17 6.83 20.02
C PRO A 57 11.33 6.65 19.03
N ASN A 58 11.60 5.41 18.60
CA ASN A 58 12.65 5.14 17.63
C ASN A 58 12.31 5.69 16.24
N SER A 59 11.02 5.71 15.87
CA SER A 59 10.58 6.28 14.59
C SER A 59 10.94 7.76 14.48
N ILE A 60 10.67 8.54 15.54
CA ILE A 60 10.98 9.97 15.59
C ILE A 60 12.48 10.23 15.42
N LEU A 61 13.33 9.42 16.07
CA LEU A 61 14.78 9.55 15.94
C LEU A 61 15.26 9.26 14.51
N ILE A 62 14.71 8.22 13.88
CA ILE A 62 15.02 7.87 12.49
C ILE A 62 14.55 8.98 11.55
N GLU A 63 13.32 9.45 11.70
CA GLU A 63 12.72 10.51 10.89
C GLU A 63 13.53 11.80 10.97
N ASN A 64 13.93 12.24 12.18
CA ASN A 64 14.75 13.42 12.36
C ASN A 64 16.13 13.31 11.68
N LYS A 65 16.75 12.11 11.72
CA LYS A 65 18.02 11.87 10.99
C LYS A 65 17.81 11.97 9.48
N ILE A 66 16.73 11.39 8.96
CA ILE A 66 16.37 11.47 7.54
C ILE A 66 16.20 12.93 7.11
N VAL A 67 15.40 13.70 7.86
CA VAL A 67 15.15 15.12 7.58
C VAL A 67 16.46 15.91 7.58
N LYS A 68 17.31 15.71 8.59
CA LYS A 68 18.61 16.41 8.69
C LYS A 68 19.52 16.11 7.50
N ILE A 69 19.66 14.84 7.13
CA ILE A 69 20.53 14.43 6.02
C ILE A 69 19.99 14.97 4.70
N ILE A 70 18.69 14.85 4.43
CA ILE A 70 18.10 15.34 3.18
C ILE A 70 18.23 16.87 3.05
N ASN A 71 17.86 17.63 4.09
CA ASN A 71 17.93 19.09 4.05
C ASN A 71 19.38 19.62 3.96
N SER A 72 20.38 18.85 4.38
CA SER A 72 21.79 19.22 4.21
C SER A 72 22.34 18.98 2.80
N ASN A 73 21.68 18.14 1.98
CA ASN A 73 22.14 17.75 0.65
C ASN A 73 21.28 18.31 -0.48
N ILE A 74 20.00 18.56 -0.23
CA ILE A 74 19.06 19.07 -1.24
C ILE A 74 18.58 20.45 -0.80
N LYS A 75 18.79 21.45 -1.66
CA LYS A 75 18.21 22.78 -1.47
C LYS A 75 16.74 22.76 -1.87
N GLU A 76 15.94 23.65 -1.26
CA GLU A 76 14.53 23.85 -1.60
C GLU A 76 13.63 22.61 -1.47
N VAL A 77 13.85 21.79 -0.45
CA VAL A 77 12.92 20.71 -0.10
C VAL A 77 11.57 21.33 0.32
N ASP A 78 10.50 20.93 -0.37
CA ASP A 78 9.11 21.30 -0.04
C ASP A 78 8.53 20.35 1.00
N SER A 79 8.74 19.04 0.83
CA SER A 79 8.27 18.01 1.76
C SER A 79 9.10 16.73 1.68
N ILE A 80 9.12 15.96 2.76
CA ILE A 80 9.69 14.60 2.80
C ILE A 80 8.58 13.65 3.21
N ILE A 81 8.33 12.66 2.36
CA ILE A 81 7.25 11.69 2.52
C ILE A 81 7.88 10.31 2.68
N LEU A 82 7.49 9.60 3.72
CA LEU A 82 7.79 8.19 3.92
C LEU A 82 6.59 7.34 3.52
N TYR A 83 6.83 6.15 2.99
CA TYR A 83 5.79 5.18 2.67
C TYR A 83 6.34 3.75 2.80
N GLY A 84 5.57 2.77 2.32
CA GLY A 84 5.99 1.38 2.34
C GLY A 84 5.90 0.74 3.72
N SER A 85 6.69 -0.33 3.91
CA SER A 85 6.57 -1.21 5.08
C SER A 85 6.84 -0.49 6.40
N ALA A 86 7.85 0.39 6.46
CA ALA A 86 8.20 1.14 7.66
C ALA A 86 7.03 1.98 8.20
N VAL A 87 6.25 2.62 7.34
CA VAL A 87 5.06 3.39 7.75
C VAL A 87 3.90 2.46 8.10
N GLN A 88 3.69 1.40 7.30
CA GLN A 88 2.57 0.47 7.52
C GLN A 88 2.69 -0.32 8.83
N THR A 89 3.91 -0.64 9.26
CA THR A 89 4.21 -1.40 10.47
C THR A 89 4.71 -0.53 11.61
N ASN A 90 4.65 0.81 11.47
CA ASN A 90 5.18 1.75 12.47
C ASN A 90 6.60 1.38 12.93
N TYR A 91 7.47 1.04 11.99
CA TYR A 91 8.87 0.67 12.21
C TYR A 91 9.10 -0.60 13.05
N HIS A 92 8.09 -1.46 13.23
CA HIS A 92 8.29 -2.75 13.90
C HIS A 92 8.92 -3.79 12.98
N GLU A 93 8.52 -3.81 11.70
CA GLU A 93 8.99 -4.78 10.71
C GLU A 93 9.18 -4.11 9.35
N TYR A 94 10.43 -3.85 8.97
CA TYR A 94 10.82 -3.28 7.67
C TYR A 94 12.26 -3.64 7.33
N ASN A 95 12.59 -3.72 6.03
CA ASN A 95 13.95 -3.97 5.56
C ASN A 95 14.70 -2.67 5.25
N ASP A 96 13.98 -1.75 4.61
CA ASP A 96 14.42 -0.45 4.15
C ASP A 96 13.28 0.57 4.32
N ILE A 97 13.64 1.85 4.20
CA ILE A 97 12.69 2.96 4.28
C ILE A 97 12.56 3.56 2.88
N ASP A 98 11.33 3.53 2.35
CA ASP A 98 10.98 4.22 1.13
C ASP A 98 10.77 5.72 1.42
N ILE A 99 11.55 6.57 0.74
CA ILE A 99 11.61 8.02 0.96
C ILE A 99 11.37 8.75 -0.36
N MET A 100 10.34 9.58 -0.41
CA MET A 100 10.13 10.54 -1.49
C MET A 100 10.46 11.94 -1.01
N VAL A 101 11.44 12.55 -1.66
CA VAL A 101 11.83 13.95 -1.46
C VAL A 101 11.13 14.80 -2.50
N VAL A 102 10.23 15.66 -2.04
CA VAL A 102 9.54 16.61 -2.90
C VAL A 102 10.25 17.95 -2.84
N THR A 103 10.72 18.44 -3.98
CA THR A 103 11.38 19.74 -4.10
C THR A 103 10.42 20.79 -4.62
N LYS A 104 10.63 22.06 -4.23
CA LYS A 104 9.81 23.19 -4.71
C LYS A 104 9.88 23.33 -6.23
N SER A 105 11.08 23.17 -6.78
CA SER A 105 11.41 23.26 -8.20
C SER A 105 12.29 22.07 -8.61
N LYS A 106 12.53 21.87 -9.91
CA LYS A 106 13.44 20.81 -10.37
C LYS A 106 14.89 21.15 -9.98
N VAL A 107 15.51 20.32 -9.14
CA VAL A 107 16.85 20.58 -8.58
C VAL A 107 18.00 19.95 -9.37
N TYR A 108 17.70 19.31 -10.50
CA TYR A 108 18.68 18.62 -11.35
C TYR A 108 18.35 18.85 -12.83
N SER A 109 19.38 19.06 -13.64
CA SER A 109 19.23 19.23 -15.09
C SER A 109 19.11 17.86 -15.75
N HIS A 110 19.97 16.92 -15.34
CA HIS A 110 20.09 15.59 -15.92
C HIS A 110 19.87 14.47 -14.89
N GLU A 111 19.39 13.31 -15.34
CA GLU A 111 19.15 12.15 -14.46
C GLU A 111 20.43 11.68 -13.76
N ILE A 112 21.60 11.81 -14.40
CA ILE A 112 22.89 11.46 -13.78
C ILE A 112 23.17 12.28 -12.51
N GLU A 113 22.78 13.56 -12.50
CA GLU A 113 22.94 14.43 -11.31
C GLU A 113 22.00 13.98 -10.19
N LYS A 114 20.75 13.67 -10.53
CA LYS A 114 19.78 13.09 -9.60
C LYS A 114 20.33 11.81 -8.95
N TYR A 115 20.89 10.90 -9.76
CA TYR A 115 21.50 9.67 -9.24
C TYR A 115 22.70 9.92 -8.32
N LYS A 116 23.54 10.91 -8.62
CA LYS A 116 24.67 11.30 -7.74
C LYS A 116 24.16 11.80 -6.38
N ILE A 117 23.17 12.69 -6.38
CA ILE A 117 22.54 13.22 -5.16
C ILE A 117 21.93 12.07 -4.34
N ILE A 118 21.14 11.20 -4.97
CA ILE A 118 20.54 10.03 -4.32
C ILE A 118 21.61 9.13 -3.70
N LYS A 119 22.67 8.83 -4.45
CA LYS A 119 23.77 7.97 -3.97
C LYS A 119 24.47 8.57 -2.76
N GLU A 120 24.73 9.87 -2.76
CA GLU A 120 25.33 10.57 -1.63
C GLU A 120 24.45 10.50 -0.39
N ILE A 121 23.15 10.78 -0.53
CA ILE A 121 22.19 10.71 0.57
C ILE A 121 22.08 9.28 1.11
N LYS A 122 21.96 8.28 0.23
CA LYS A 122 21.92 6.86 0.61
C LYS A 122 23.17 6.45 1.40
N ASN A 123 24.35 6.90 1.00
CA ASN A 123 25.59 6.60 1.73
C ASN A 123 25.57 7.20 3.15
N ARG A 124 25.19 8.47 3.30
CA ARG A 124 25.08 9.13 4.61
C ARG A 124 24.00 8.51 5.50
N LEU A 125 22.88 8.06 4.93
CA LEU A 125 21.86 7.32 5.66
C LEU A 125 22.37 5.96 6.12
N LYS A 126 23.12 5.26 5.27
CA LYS A 126 23.73 3.97 5.60
C LYS A 126 24.76 4.09 6.74
N GLU A 127 25.54 5.16 6.79
CA GLU A 127 26.43 5.48 7.93
C GLU A 127 25.66 5.62 9.25
N ASN A 128 24.37 5.97 9.17
CA ASN A 128 23.45 6.07 10.31
C ASN A 128 22.60 4.79 10.51
N LEU A 129 22.98 3.68 9.87
CA LEU A 129 22.27 2.39 9.88
C LEU A 129 20.85 2.46 9.30
N ILE A 130 20.60 3.38 8.37
CA ILE A 130 19.32 3.53 7.69
C ILE A 130 19.46 3.05 6.24
N ALA A 131 18.98 1.85 5.95
CA ALA A 131 18.77 1.38 4.59
C ALA A 131 17.57 2.11 3.98
N SER A 132 17.72 2.63 2.75
CA SER A 132 16.68 3.46 2.14
C SER A 132 16.65 3.35 0.62
N ASP A 133 15.43 3.47 0.10
CA ASP A 133 15.14 3.72 -1.29
C ASP A 133 14.58 5.14 -1.44
N ILE A 134 15.20 5.92 -2.33
CA ILE A 134 15.00 7.37 -2.40
C ILE A 134 14.55 7.75 -3.79
N GLU A 135 13.42 8.45 -3.86
CA GLU A 135 12.96 9.16 -5.04
C GLU A 135 13.03 10.67 -4.81
N ILE A 136 13.46 11.42 -5.82
CA ILE A 136 13.42 12.89 -5.82
C ILE A 136 12.50 13.33 -6.95
N ILE A 137 11.50 14.14 -6.63
CA ILE A 137 10.51 14.65 -7.59
C ILE A 137 10.14 16.11 -7.25
N SER A 138 9.99 16.96 -8.27
CA SER A 138 9.48 18.32 -8.04
C SER A 138 7.98 18.28 -7.79
N LYS A 139 7.47 19.21 -6.96
CA LYS A 139 6.04 19.33 -6.62
C LYS A 139 5.09 19.26 -7.81
N ASP A 140 5.39 19.99 -8.88
CA ASP A 140 4.57 20.00 -10.10
C ASP A 140 4.50 18.64 -10.79
N ASN A 141 5.64 17.95 -10.85
CA ASN A 141 5.71 16.61 -11.44
C ASN A 141 5.00 15.58 -10.56
N LEU A 142 5.08 15.71 -9.23
CA LEU A 142 4.33 14.82 -8.35
C LEU A 142 2.83 14.91 -8.61
N ILE A 143 2.28 16.12 -8.67
CA ILE A 143 0.83 16.33 -8.90
C ILE A 143 0.41 15.77 -10.26
N LYS A 144 1.24 15.93 -11.29
CA LYS A 144 0.98 15.39 -12.65
C LYS A 144 1.05 13.86 -12.66
N SER A 145 2.14 13.29 -12.14
CA SER A 145 2.38 11.84 -12.15
C SER A 145 1.42 11.08 -11.25
N TYR A 146 1.01 11.67 -10.12
CA TYR A 146 0.12 11.03 -9.15
C TYR A 146 -1.19 10.56 -9.79
N LYS A 147 -1.79 11.38 -10.66
CA LYS A 147 -3.08 11.05 -11.29
C LYS A 147 -2.98 9.91 -12.30
N ASN A 148 -1.82 9.74 -12.91
CA ASN A 148 -1.59 8.81 -14.02
C ASN A 148 -0.78 7.57 -13.61
N SER A 149 -0.42 7.44 -12.33
CA SER A 149 0.43 6.35 -11.85
C SER A 149 -0.30 5.49 -10.83
N PRO A 150 -0.85 4.32 -11.24
CA PRO A 150 -1.44 3.33 -10.35
C PRO A 150 -0.53 2.97 -9.16
N THR A 151 0.78 2.89 -9.42
CA THR A 151 1.78 2.55 -8.40
C THR A 151 1.93 3.66 -7.37
N LEU A 152 2.10 4.90 -7.82
CA LEU A 152 2.30 6.05 -6.95
C LEU A 152 1.06 6.32 -6.06
N ILE A 153 -0.14 6.05 -6.57
CA ILE A 153 -1.38 6.14 -5.79
C ILE A 153 -1.36 5.16 -4.61
N TYR A 154 -0.95 3.92 -4.85
CA TYR A 154 -0.87 2.90 -3.81
C TYR A 154 0.29 3.13 -2.85
N GLU A 155 1.43 3.59 -3.33
CA GLU A 155 2.58 3.97 -2.49
C GLU A 155 2.20 5.08 -1.52
N LEU A 156 1.55 6.13 -2.03
CA LEU A 156 1.14 7.27 -1.23
C LEU A 156 -0.20 7.06 -0.49
N LYS A 157 -0.81 5.87 -0.54
CA LYS A 157 -2.03 5.58 0.23
C LYS A 157 -1.76 5.58 1.74
N ASP A 158 -0.69 4.92 2.16
CA ASP A 158 -0.27 4.79 3.56
C ASP A 158 1.02 5.61 3.79
N HIS A 159 1.00 6.88 3.41
CA HIS A 159 2.17 7.76 3.54
C HIS A 159 2.21 8.46 4.90
N LYS A 160 3.42 8.90 5.30
CA LYS A 160 3.67 9.78 6.42
C LYS A 160 4.52 10.96 5.97
N ILE A 161 4.02 12.17 6.14
CA ILE A 161 4.80 13.39 5.90
C ILE A 161 5.61 13.67 7.17
N ILE A 162 6.95 13.66 7.06
CA ILE A 162 7.86 13.88 8.20
C ILE A 162 8.50 15.27 8.18
N TYR A 163 8.40 15.97 7.06
CA TYR A 163 8.86 17.35 6.90
C TYR A 163 8.02 18.05 5.84
N GLY A 164 7.75 19.34 6.09
CA GLY A 164 6.97 20.17 5.18
C GLY A 164 5.47 19.87 5.21
N ASN A 165 4.76 20.36 4.20
CA ASN A 165 3.34 20.11 4.02
C ASN A 165 3.01 20.03 2.52
N ILE A 166 2.48 18.89 2.10
CA ILE A 166 2.00 18.68 0.74
C ILE A 166 0.61 18.07 0.77
N LYS A 167 -0.28 18.64 -0.05
CA LYS A 167 -1.63 18.13 -0.21
C LYS A 167 -1.64 17.13 -1.35
N ILE A 168 -1.75 15.85 -1.00
CA ILE A 168 -1.95 14.78 -1.98
C ILE A 168 -3.43 14.84 -2.44
N PRO A 169 -3.72 14.82 -3.76
CA PRO A 169 -5.09 14.90 -4.24
C PRO A 169 -5.96 13.73 -3.74
N ASN A 170 -7.10 14.03 -3.12
CA ASN A 170 -8.06 13.00 -2.70
C ASN A 170 -8.87 12.43 -3.87
N LYS A 171 -9.18 13.28 -4.87
CA LYS A 171 -9.89 12.87 -6.08
C LYS A 171 -8.89 12.60 -7.18
N ILE A 172 -9.00 11.44 -7.80
CA ILE A 172 -8.12 11.00 -8.87
C ILE A 172 -8.99 10.64 -10.07
N GLU A 173 -8.70 11.27 -11.19
CA GLU A 173 -9.23 10.89 -12.50
C GLU A 173 -8.14 10.13 -13.22
N MET A 174 -8.32 8.81 -13.33
CA MET A 174 -7.38 7.94 -14.01
C MET A 174 -7.96 7.46 -15.33
N TYR A 175 -7.16 7.46 -16.40
CA TYR A 175 -7.62 6.97 -17.69
C TYR A 175 -7.39 5.46 -17.81
N ASN A 176 -8.25 4.80 -18.60
CA ASN A 176 -8.08 3.38 -18.92
C ASN A 176 -6.71 3.08 -19.59
N ILE A 177 -6.14 4.04 -20.31
CA ILE A 177 -4.78 3.89 -20.88
C ILE A 177 -3.71 3.73 -19.79
N ASP A 178 -3.80 4.44 -18.66
CA ASP A 178 -2.83 4.35 -17.57
C ASP A 178 -2.87 2.96 -16.91
N LEU A 179 -4.09 2.43 -16.71
CA LEU A 179 -4.30 1.07 -16.23
C LEU A 179 -3.76 0.03 -17.20
N ARG A 180 -3.99 0.24 -18.50
CA ARG A 180 -3.51 -0.67 -19.54
C ARG A 180 -1.98 -0.69 -19.60
N MET A 181 -1.34 0.48 -19.58
CA MET A 181 0.12 0.57 -19.54
C MET A 181 0.68 -0.14 -18.31
N LYS A 182 0.05 0.03 -17.14
CA LYS A 182 0.46 -0.68 -15.93
C LYS A 182 0.26 -2.19 -16.05
N LEU A 183 -0.81 -2.63 -16.70
CA LEU A 183 -1.08 -4.04 -16.94
C LEU A 183 -0.05 -4.65 -17.91
N ASP A 184 0.35 -3.92 -18.94
CA ASP A 184 1.35 -4.35 -19.91
C ASP A 184 2.74 -4.56 -19.27
N TRP A 185 3.07 -3.82 -18.20
CA TRP A 185 4.26 -4.11 -17.37
C TRP A 185 4.19 -5.42 -16.57
N SER A 186 3.06 -6.13 -16.62
CA SER A 186 2.89 -7.45 -16.02
C SER A 186 3.12 -8.59 -17.01
N ASP A 187 3.27 -8.29 -18.31
CA ASP A 187 3.70 -9.30 -19.28
C ASP A 187 5.19 -9.60 -19.08
N ILE A 188 5.51 -10.86 -18.80
CA ILE A 188 6.90 -11.28 -18.57
C ILE A 188 7.46 -11.85 -19.88
N PRO A 189 8.41 -11.17 -20.56
CA PRO A 189 8.89 -11.56 -21.89
C PRO A 189 9.92 -12.71 -21.85
N VAL A 190 10.47 -13.03 -20.68
CA VAL A 190 11.63 -13.93 -20.54
C VAL A 190 11.20 -15.40 -20.58
N SER A 191 11.95 -16.23 -21.31
CA SER A 191 11.73 -17.69 -21.41
C SER A 191 11.92 -18.45 -20.08
N LYS A 192 12.57 -17.81 -19.09
CA LYS A 192 12.81 -18.33 -17.74
C LYS A 192 12.59 -17.22 -16.71
N PRO A 193 11.34 -16.89 -16.38
CA PRO A 193 11.03 -15.87 -15.39
C PRO A 193 11.41 -16.34 -13.98
N THR A 194 11.86 -15.41 -13.15
CA THR A 194 12.11 -15.64 -11.73
C THR A 194 10.80 -15.59 -10.93
N GLY A 195 10.79 -16.15 -9.73
CA GLY A 195 9.60 -16.10 -8.87
C GLY A 195 9.24 -14.69 -8.47
N ASN A 196 10.26 -13.86 -8.24
CA ASN A 196 10.11 -12.48 -7.84
C ASN A 196 9.48 -11.62 -8.96
N GLU A 197 9.88 -11.83 -10.22
CA GLU A 197 9.23 -11.19 -11.38
C GLU A 197 7.76 -11.60 -11.49
N VAL A 198 7.46 -12.90 -11.32
CA VAL A 198 6.08 -13.41 -11.33
C VAL A 198 5.24 -12.80 -10.22
N TYR A 199 5.80 -12.68 -9.01
CA TYR A 199 5.15 -12.01 -7.89
C TYR A 199 4.82 -10.54 -8.21
N TYR A 200 5.78 -9.77 -8.74
CA TYR A 200 5.55 -8.37 -9.08
C TYR A 200 4.53 -8.18 -10.20
N ALA A 201 4.56 -9.05 -11.22
CA ALA A 201 3.55 -9.07 -12.26
C ALA A 201 2.16 -9.35 -11.70
N LEU A 202 2.00 -10.39 -10.86
CA LEU A 202 0.72 -10.69 -10.20
C LEU A 202 0.22 -9.53 -9.34
N ARG A 203 1.12 -8.92 -8.55
CA ARG A 203 0.80 -7.73 -7.75
C ARG A 203 0.29 -6.59 -8.63
N ASN A 204 0.93 -6.32 -9.77
CA ASN A 204 0.52 -5.28 -10.70
C ASN A 204 -0.87 -5.56 -11.29
N VAL A 205 -1.15 -6.79 -11.71
CA VAL A 205 -2.47 -7.16 -12.27
C VAL A 205 -3.57 -7.00 -11.23
N ILE A 206 -3.34 -7.48 -9.99
CA ILE A 206 -4.32 -7.37 -8.91
C ILE A 206 -4.55 -5.90 -8.53
N LEU A 207 -3.49 -5.10 -8.48
CA LEU A 207 -3.59 -3.65 -8.26
C LEU A 207 -4.51 -3.00 -9.30
N VAL A 208 -4.31 -3.29 -10.59
CA VAL A 208 -5.15 -2.77 -11.67
C VAL A 208 -6.61 -3.20 -11.49
N ARG A 209 -6.87 -4.46 -11.12
CA ARG A 209 -8.23 -4.95 -10.85
C ARG A 209 -8.89 -4.24 -9.67
N LEU A 210 -8.14 -3.93 -8.61
CA LEU A 210 -8.66 -3.17 -7.48
C LEU A 210 -9.02 -1.73 -7.87
N LEU A 211 -8.19 -1.09 -8.70
CA LEU A 211 -8.48 0.25 -9.23
C LEU A 211 -9.73 0.27 -10.13
N LEU A 212 -9.93 -0.74 -10.98
CA LEU A 212 -11.17 -0.90 -11.75
C LEU A 212 -12.40 -0.99 -10.85
N ASN A 213 -12.25 -1.60 -9.67
CA ASN A 213 -13.29 -1.68 -8.65
C ASN A 213 -13.34 -0.46 -7.71
N LYS A 214 -12.58 0.60 -8.01
CA LYS A 214 -12.48 1.84 -7.22
C LYS A 214 -11.97 1.63 -5.80
N ILE A 215 -11.11 0.65 -5.60
CA ILE A 215 -10.50 0.32 -4.30
C ILE A 215 -9.05 0.79 -4.30
N ILE A 216 -8.68 1.66 -3.36
CA ILE A 216 -7.29 2.04 -3.07
C ILE A 216 -6.98 1.65 -1.62
N ASP A 217 -6.41 0.46 -1.43
CA ASP A 217 -6.14 -0.11 -0.11
C ASP A 217 -5.01 -1.16 -0.21
N ASN A 218 -3.87 -0.89 0.45
CA ASN A 218 -2.72 -1.80 0.47
C ASN A 218 -3.00 -3.10 1.22
N SER A 219 -3.87 -3.09 2.23
CA SER A 219 -4.27 -4.31 2.95
C SER A 219 -5.09 -5.22 2.04
N LYS A 220 -6.05 -4.66 1.29
CA LYS A 220 -6.82 -5.43 0.31
C LYS A 220 -5.95 -5.96 -0.83
N LEU A 221 -4.97 -5.20 -1.30
CA LEU A 221 -4.00 -5.69 -2.29
C LEU A 221 -3.24 -6.92 -1.79
N LYS A 222 -2.75 -6.88 -0.56
CA LYS A 222 -2.07 -8.01 0.08
C LYS A 222 -3.00 -9.20 0.29
N GLU A 223 -4.23 -8.94 0.75
CA GLU A 223 -5.25 -9.96 0.97
C GLU A 223 -5.65 -10.66 -0.34
N SER A 224 -5.89 -9.91 -1.41
CA SER A 224 -6.21 -10.47 -2.73
C SER A 224 -5.08 -11.35 -3.26
N LEU A 225 -3.81 -10.95 -3.10
CA LEU A 225 -2.67 -11.82 -3.44
C LEU A 225 -2.69 -13.14 -2.68
N TYR A 226 -2.93 -13.08 -1.36
CA TYR A 226 -2.96 -14.26 -0.51
C TYR A 226 -4.17 -15.16 -0.74
N ASN A 227 -5.33 -14.60 -1.05
CA ASN A 227 -6.55 -15.38 -1.30
C ASN A 227 -6.48 -16.13 -2.64
N GLU A 228 -5.86 -15.53 -3.67
CA GLU A 228 -5.77 -16.13 -5.01
C GLU A 228 -4.70 -17.23 -5.13
N LEU A 229 -3.56 -17.06 -4.44
CA LEU A 229 -2.40 -17.97 -4.59
C LEU A 229 -2.02 -18.72 -3.32
N GLY A 230 -2.51 -18.30 -2.16
CA GLY A 230 -2.07 -18.78 -0.86
C GLY A 230 -0.83 -18.04 -0.36
N LYS A 231 -0.85 -17.66 0.93
CA LYS A 231 0.23 -16.91 1.59
C LYS A 231 1.62 -17.54 1.40
N ASN A 232 1.73 -18.86 1.57
CA ASN A 232 3.03 -19.55 1.47
C ASN A 232 3.64 -19.45 0.07
N LEU A 233 2.83 -19.65 -0.97
CA LEU A 233 3.31 -19.54 -2.35
C LEU A 233 3.73 -18.11 -2.67
N VAL A 234 2.95 -17.11 -2.24
CA VAL A 234 3.28 -15.69 -2.44
C VAL A 234 4.63 -15.34 -1.81
N GLU A 235 4.88 -15.74 -0.56
CA GLU A 235 6.17 -15.48 0.09
C GLU A 235 7.33 -16.25 -0.57
N ARG A 236 7.09 -17.47 -1.06
CA ARG A 236 8.12 -18.23 -1.80
C ARG A 236 8.47 -17.57 -3.13
N LEU A 237 7.48 -17.12 -3.90
CA LEU A 237 7.68 -16.39 -5.15
C LEU A 237 8.47 -15.11 -4.91
N ARG A 238 8.02 -14.29 -3.94
CA ARG A 238 8.68 -13.03 -3.56
C ARG A 238 10.17 -13.21 -3.25
N ASN A 239 10.54 -14.33 -2.63
CA ASN A 239 11.91 -14.64 -2.21
C ASN A 239 12.67 -15.57 -3.17
N ASN A 240 12.12 -15.90 -4.34
CA ASN A 240 12.72 -16.86 -5.30
C ASN A 240 12.95 -18.29 -4.75
N LEU A 241 12.10 -18.74 -3.83
CA LEU A 241 12.18 -20.06 -3.16
C LEU A 241 11.13 -21.06 -3.68
N GLN A 242 10.42 -20.74 -4.76
CA GLN A 242 9.42 -21.60 -5.38
C GLN A 242 10.03 -22.80 -6.10
N SER A 243 9.30 -23.91 -6.15
CA SER A 243 9.58 -25.02 -7.04
C SER A 243 9.28 -24.67 -8.50
N LYS A 244 9.83 -25.44 -9.45
CA LYS A 244 9.54 -25.29 -10.89
C LYS A 244 8.04 -25.44 -11.20
N LEU A 245 7.35 -26.30 -10.46
CA LEU A 245 5.93 -26.56 -10.64
C LEU A 245 5.07 -25.39 -10.16
N GLU A 246 5.37 -24.86 -8.96
CA GLU A 246 4.72 -23.66 -8.42
C GLU A 246 4.91 -22.44 -9.34
N LEU A 247 6.12 -22.27 -9.88
CA LEU A 247 6.41 -21.21 -10.85
C LEU A 247 5.55 -21.35 -12.10
N LYS A 248 5.45 -22.57 -12.66
CA LYS A 248 4.63 -22.84 -13.85
C LYS A 248 3.15 -22.53 -13.59
N TYR A 249 2.58 -23.00 -12.48
CA TYR A 249 1.19 -22.72 -12.13
C TYR A 249 0.93 -21.23 -11.95
N SER A 250 1.85 -20.52 -11.29
CA SER A 250 1.73 -19.07 -11.07
C SER A 250 1.76 -18.29 -12.38
N LEU A 251 2.57 -18.73 -13.35
CA LEU A 251 2.62 -18.14 -14.69
C LEU A 251 1.35 -18.39 -15.50
N ASP A 252 0.83 -19.61 -15.48
CA ASP A 252 -0.41 -19.94 -16.19
C ASP A 252 -1.59 -19.16 -15.61
N TYR A 253 -1.64 -19.05 -14.27
CA TYR A 253 -2.61 -18.20 -13.59
C TYR A 253 -2.46 -16.71 -13.98
N LEU A 254 -1.23 -16.17 -13.92
CA LEU A 254 -0.93 -14.80 -14.31
C LEU A 254 -1.41 -14.49 -15.73
N LYS A 255 -1.12 -15.36 -16.71
CA LYS A 255 -1.55 -15.18 -18.11
C LYS A 255 -3.06 -15.11 -18.26
N ASN A 256 -3.78 -15.99 -17.56
CA ASN A 256 -5.25 -15.97 -17.56
C ASN A 256 -5.77 -14.68 -16.91
N LEU A 257 -5.20 -14.30 -15.78
CA LEU A 257 -5.60 -13.09 -15.05
C LEU A 257 -5.34 -11.82 -15.86
N ILE A 258 -4.22 -11.73 -16.58
CA ILE A 258 -3.93 -10.62 -17.50
C ILE A 258 -4.97 -10.57 -18.61
N LYS A 259 -5.28 -11.71 -19.24
CA LYS A 259 -6.27 -11.79 -20.32
C LYS A 259 -7.64 -11.31 -19.86
N ASP A 260 -8.08 -11.74 -18.68
CA ASP A 260 -9.39 -11.36 -18.13
C ASP A 260 -9.41 -9.89 -17.70
N THR A 261 -8.31 -9.39 -17.13
CA THR A 261 -8.19 -7.98 -16.74
C THR A 261 -8.17 -7.07 -17.97
N ARG A 262 -7.50 -7.47 -19.07
CA ARG A 262 -7.55 -6.75 -20.36
C ARG A 262 -8.98 -6.62 -20.89
N LYS A 263 -9.79 -7.68 -20.77
CA LYS A 263 -11.21 -7.64 -21.16
C LYS A 263 -12.01 -6.70 -20.25
N GLN A 264 -11.73 -6.69 -18.95
CA GLN A 264 -12.40 -5.80 -17.99
C GLN A 264 -12.05 -4.31 -18.19
N ILE A 265 -10.81 -3.98 -18.56
CA ILE A 265 -10.43 -2.62 -18.98
C ILE A 265 -11.15 -2.21 -20.27
N GLY A 266 -11.69 -3.18 -21.03
CA GLY A 266 -12.30 -2.98 -22.35
C GLY A 266 -13.17 -1.74 -22.43
N GLY A 267 -13.15 -1.05 -23.58
CA GLY A 267 -13.81 0.24 -23.75
C GLY A 267 -12.89 1.26 -24.41
N ASN A 268 -13.26 2.54 -24.34
CA ASN A 268 -12.46 3.64 -24.87
C ASN A 268 -11.25 3.87 -23.95
N LEU A 269 -10.04 3.92 -24.53
CA LEU A 269 -8.80 4.17 -23.78
C LEU A 269 -8.81 5.51 -23.03
N TRP A 270 -9.60 6.46 -23.52
CA TRP A 270 -9.76 7.81 -22.95
C TRP A 270 -10.92 7.93 -21.96
N GLU A 271 -11.63 6.84 -21.68
CA GLU A 271 -12.60 6.81 -20.59
C GLU A 271 -11.88 6.92 -19.24
N LYS A 272 -12.53 7.64 -18.31
CA LYS A 272 -11.98 7.96 -16.99
C LYS A 272 -12.68 7.15 -15.92
N ILE A 273 -11.90 6.79 -14.91
CA ILE A 273 -12.38 6.21 -13.67
C ILE A 273 -12.11 7.24 -12.58
N GLU A 274 -13.18 7.62 -11.87
CA GLU A 274 -13.07 8.47 -10.70
C GLU A 274 -12.80 7.61 -9.46
N LEU A 275 -11.69 7.92 -8.79
CA LEU A 275 -11.26 7.28 -7.56
C LEU A 275 -11.24 8.31 -6.42
N SER A 276 -11.45 7.81 -5.20
CA SER A 276 -11.34 8.59 -3.98
C SER A 276 -10.34 7.92 -3.06
N ASN A 277 -9.31 8.66 -2.66
CA ASN A 277 -8.29 8.23 -1.72
C ASN A 277 -8.71 8.52 -0.27
#